data_AF-A0A3P8GPZ4-F1
#
_entry.id   AF-A0A3P8GPZ4-F1
#
_cell.length_a   1.000
_cell.length_b   1.000
_cell.length_c   1.000
_cell.angle_alpha   90.00
_cell.angle_beta   90.00
_cell.angle_gamma   90.00
#
_symmetry.space_group_name_H-M   'P 1'
#
loop_
_entity.id
_entity.type
_entity.pdbx_description
1 polymer ?
#
loop_
_entity_poly.entity_id
_entity_poly.type
_entity_poly.pdbx_seq_one_letter_code
_entity_poly.pdbx_strand_id
1 'polypeptide(L)'
;MKLFQRGTGQSLMDRVTQAKYSLAGSGLGKVVAKATTEEIGAPKKKHIDYLINCSNEPNVSIPLLAGLLVERTQEKSWVIVFKALITTHNLMNFGNEKFSHYLASNNCPLHLPNFNDKTSAQSYEMSLFIRRYSQYISEKTASYRAMAFDFCKVKRGGLERSYKTYRLKVSANKRSSSFILLFKKQSIC
;
A
#
# COMPACT_ATOMS: atom_id res chain seq x y z
N MET A 1 38.44 -1.43 -17.75
CA MET A 1 37.02 -1.13 -18.01
C MET A 1 36.30 -2.37 -18.52
N LYS A 2 35.42 -2.97 -17.71
CA LYS A 2 34.28 -3.79 -18.17
C LYS A 2 33.22 -3.73 -17.05
N LEU A 3 32.23 -2.88 -17.30
CA LEU A 3 31.02 -2.71 -16.50
C LEU A 3 30.16 -3.96 -16.69
N PHE A 4 29.99 -4.78 -15.64
CA PHE A 4 28.91 -5.76 -15.60
C PHE A 4 27.84 -5.27 -14.62
N GLN A 5 26.70 -4.92 -15.21
CA GLN A 5 25.55 -4.31 -14.57
C GLN A 5 25.02 -5.18 -13.43
N ARG A 6 24.91 -4.58 -12.23
CA ARG A 6 24.07 -5.12 -11.15
C ARG A 6 22.61 -4.90 -11.54
N GLY A 7 22.03 -5.84 -12.26
CA GLY A 7 20.61 -5.82 -12.64
C GLY A 7 19.74 -5.78 -11.39
N THR A 8 19.26 -4.59 -11.02
CA THR A 8 18.13 -4.44 -10.10
C THR A 8 16.96 -5.20 -10.71
N GLY A 9 16.42 -6.22 -10.05
CA GLY A 9 15.28 -7.03 -10.51
C GLY A 9 13.96 -6.25 -10.61
N GLN A 10 13.98 -5.13 -11.33
CA GLN A 10 12.94 -4.12 -11.44
C GLN A 10 12.55 -4.00 -12.90
N SER A 11 11.24 -4.00 -13.20
CA SER A 11 10.76 -4.10 -14.59
C SER A 11 11.13 -2.85 -15.41
N LEU A 12 11.12 -2.96 -16.75
CA LEU A 12 11.31 -1.79 -17.61
C LEU A 12 10.23 -0.73 -17.34
N MET A 13 8.98 -1.17 -17.14
CA MET A 13 7.85 -0.29 -16.83
C MET A 13 8.02 0.40 -15.46
N ASP A 14 8.57 -0.29 -14.47
CA ASP A 14 8.92 0.33 -13.18
C ASP A 14 9.94 1.45 -13.36
N ARG A 15 10.97 1.24 -14.21
CA ARG A 15 12.00 2.25 -14.49
C ARG A 15 11.44 3.45 -15.23
N VAL A 16 10.57 3.23 -16.22
CA VAL A 16 9.88 4.31 -16.94
C VAL A 16 9.02 5.14 -15.99
N THR A 17 8.26 4.48 -15.11
CA THR A 17 7.42 5.16 -14.11
C THR A 17 8.25 5.98 -13.13
N GLN A 18 9.37 5.45 -12.65
CA GLN A 18 10.30 6.20 -11.80
C GLN A 18 10.92 7.40 -12.53
N ALA A 19 11.26 7.25 -13.80
CA ALA A 19 11.78 8.34 -14.63
C ALA A 19 10.72 9.44 -14.81
N LYS A 20 9.45 9.10 -15.06
CA LYS A 20 8.34 10.08 -15.11
C LYS A 20 8.27 10.94 -13.85
N TYR A 21 8.27 10.30 -12.68
CA TYR A 21 8.29 11.05 -11.41
C TYR A 21 9.58 11.84 -11.19
N SER A 22 10.71 11.42 -11.76
CA SER A 22 11.95 12.19 -11.76
C SER A 22 11.87 13.45 -12.59
N LEU A 23 11.33 13.35 -13.79
CA LEU A 23 11.17 14.49 -14.70
C LEU A 23 10.18 15.50 -14.13
N ALA A 24 9.14 15.03 -13.45
CA ALA A 24 8.20 15.87 -12.72
C ALA A 24 8.75 16.45 -11.40
N GLY A 25 10.02 16.19 -11.05
CA GLY A 25 10.63 16.64 -9.78
C GLY A 25 10.03 16.01 -8.51
N SER A 26 9.17 15.00 -8.64
CA SER A 26 8.43 14.42 -7.51
C SER A 26 9.22 13.32 -6.82
N GLY A 27 9.93 13.68 -5.74
CA GLY A 27 10.63 12.74 -4.87
C GLY A 27 9.68 11.71 -4.24
N LEU A 28 8.50 12.15 -3.80
CA LEU A 28 7.46 11.27 -3.23
C LEU A 28 6.94 10.27 -4.26
N GLY A 29 6.66 10.72 -5.49
CA GLY A 29 6.18 9.85 -6.57
C GLY A 29 7.17 8.72 -6.87
N LYS A 30 8.47 8.99 -6.86
CA LYS A 30 9.50 7.95 -7.01
C LYS A 30 9.42 6.88 -5.93
N VAL A 31 9.22 7.27 -4.67
CA VAL A 31 9.18 6.31 -3.56
C VAL A 31 7.89 5.50 -3.61
N VAL A 32 6.76 6.14 -3.92
CA VAL A 32 5.48 5.45 -4.15
C VAL A 32 5.61 4.42 -5.29
N ALA A 33 6.25 4.78 -6.41
CA ALA A 33 6.53 3.84 -7.51
C ALA A 33 7.44 2.67 -7.07
N LYS A 34 8.46 2.95 -6.24
CA LYS A 34 9.33 1.90 -5.66
C LYS A 34 8.62 0.99 -4.65
N ALA A 35 7.61 1.49 -3.94
CA ALA A 35 6.77 0.69 -3.05
C ALA A 35 5.78 -0.19 -3.83
N THR A 36 5.35 0.25 -5.03
CA THR A 36 4.26 -0.33 -5.83
C THR A 36 4.75 -0.85 -7.20
N THR A 37 5.89 -1.56 -7.18
CA THR A 37 6.46 -2.20 -8.38
C THR A 37 5.63 -3.38 -8.86
N GLU A 38 5.84 -3.81 -10.10
CA GLU A 38 5.20 -5.03 -10.66
C GLU A 38 5.79 -6.34 -10.11
N GLU A 39 6.89 -6.27 -9.34
CA GLU A 39 7.47 -7.41 -8.65
C GLU A 39 6.47 -8.01 -7.65
N ILE A 40 6.07 -9.27 -7.89
CA ILE A 40 5.15 -10.04 -7.05
C ILE A 40 5.77 -10.21 -5.66
N GLY A 41 5.10 -9.63 -4.66
CA GLY A 41 5.50 -9.69 -3.26
C GLY A 41 4.93 -8.51 -2.46
N ALA A 42 5.18 -8.52 -1.15
CA ALA A 42 4.82 -7.38 -0.30
C ALA A 42 5.63 -6.12 -0.69
N PRO A 43 5.08 -4.91 -0.48
CA PRO A 43 5.87 -3.69 -0.59
C PRO A 43 7.13 -3.78 0.27
N LYS A 44 8.29 -3.40 -0.30
CA LYS A 44 9.56 -3.51 0.41
C LYS A 44 9.54 -2.61 1.64
N LYS A 45 9.84 -3.18 2.82
CA LYS A 45 9.78 -2.51 4.13
C LYS A 45 10.43 -1.13 4.11
N LYS A 46 11.63 -0.99 3.53
CA LYS A 46 12.36 0.28 3.45
C LYS A 46 11.56 1.42 2.79
N HIS A 47 10.70 1.13 1.81
CA HIS A 47 9.90 2.15 1.14
C HIS A 47 8.66 2.50 1.96
N ILE A 48 8.06 1.51 2.64
CA ILE A 48 6.95 1.75 3.57
C ILE A 48 7.40 2.60 4.76
N ASP A 49 8.51 2.22 5.40
CA ASP A 49 9.05 2.96 6.55
C ASP A 49 9.41 4.41 6.14
N TYR A 50 9.96 4.61 4.93
CA TYR A 50 10.22 5.95 4.41
C TYR A 50 8.93 6.77 4.19
N LEU A 51 7.89 6.18 3.59
CA LEU A 51 6.61 6.88 3.37
C LEU A 51 5.90 7.21 4.70
N ILE A 52 6.01 6.33 5.70
CA ILE A 52 5.53 6.61 7.06
C ILE A 52 6.25 7.83 7.64
N ASN A 53 7.58 7.87 7.54
CA ASN A 53 8.35 9.03 7.98
C ASN A 53 7.94 10.29 7.23
N CYS A 54 7.82 10.24 5.90
CA CYS A 54 7.33 11.36 5.09
C CYS A 54 5.97 11.86 5.54
N SER A 55 5.05 10.98 5.95
CA SER A 55 3.73 11.42 6.43
C SER A 55 3.79 12.25 7.73
N ASN A 56 4.86 12.12 8.51
CA ASN A 56 5.07 12.87 9.75
C ASN A 56 5.83 14.19 9.53
N GLU A 57 6.47 14.36 8.38
CA GLU A 57 7.22 15.58 8.06
C GLU A 57 6.26 16.74 7.76
N PRO A 58 6.40 17.91 8.43
CA PRO A 58 5.47 19.03 8.26
C PRO A 58 5.48 19.63 6.86
N ASN A 59 6.61 19.49 6.14
CA ASN A 59 6.79 20.03 4.78
C ASN A 59 6.29 19.08 3.68
N VAL A 60 5.84 17.87 4.04
CA VAL A 60 5.31 16.91 3.07
C VAL A 60 3.80 17.12 2.90
N SER A 61 3.38 17.30 1.65
CA SER A 61 1.96 17.40 1.30
C SER A 61 1.28 16.02 1.41
N ILE A 62 0.43 15.87 2.44
CA ILE A 62 -0.45 14.72 2.61
C ILE A 62 -1.42 14.54 1.42
N PRO A 63 -2.05 15.61 0.87
CA PRO A 63 -2.88 15.48 -0.33
C PRO A 63 -2.13 14.88 -1.52
N LEU A 64 -0.89 15.32 -1.75
CA LEU A 64 -0.05 14.79 -2.82
C LEU A 64 0.29 13.31 -2.60
N LEU A 65 0.69 12.93 -1.39
CA LEU A 65 0.99 11.54 -1.06
C LEU A 65 -0.23 10.62 -1.27
N ALA A 66 -1.41 11.04 -0.79
CA ALA A 66 -2.64 10.30 -0.98
C ALA A 66 -3.04 10.23 -2.46
N GLY A 67 -2.95 11.34 -3.19
CA GLY A 67 -3.23 11.39 -4.63
C GLY A 67 -2.36 10.45 -5.45
N LEU A 68 -1.05 10.42 -5.16
CA LEU A 68 -0.12 9.48 -5.81
C LEU A 68 -0.51 8.02 -5.53
N LEU A 69 -0.91 7.67 -4.32
CA LEU A 69 -1.34 6.30 -4.00
C LEU A 69 -2.66 5.93 -4.69
N VAL A 70 -3.62 6.86 -4.73
CA VAL A 70 -4.88 6.69 -5.49
C VAL A 70 -4.59 6.53 -6.98
N GLU A 71 -3.62 7.25 -7.55
CA GLU A 71 -3.22 7.07 -8.94
C GLU A 71 -2.71 5.64 -9.19
N ARG A 72 -1.91 5.09 -8.26
CA ARG A 72 -1.45 3.69 -8.34
C ARG A 72 -2.59 2.66 -8.20
N THR A 73 -3.71 2.99 -7.54
CA THR A 73 -4.85 2.06 -7.46
C THR A 73 -5.67 1.99 -8.76
N GLN A 74 -5.45 2.92 -9.70
CA GLN A 74 -6.10 2.93 -11.02
C GLN A 74 -5.30 2.17 -12.09
N GLU A 75 -4.16 1.59 -11.73
CA GLU A 75 -3.35 0.79 -12.64
C GLU A 75 -4.03 -0.53 -13.01
N LYS A 76 -3.68 -1.11 -14.16
CA LYS A 76 -4.29 -2.37 -14.63
C LYS A 76 -3.73 -3.59 -13.90
N SER A 77 -2.49 -3.52 -13.44
CA SER A 77 -1.78 -4.63 -12.81
C SER A 77 -2.28 -4.87 -11.38
N TRP A 78 -2.79 -6.08 -11.13
CA TRP A 78 -3.24 -6.47 -9.79
C TRP A 78 -2.14 -6.31 -8.73
N VAL A 79 -0.88 -6.54 -9.09
CA VAL A 79 0.26 -6.44 -8.16
C VAL A 79 0.42 -4.99 -7.68
N ILE A 80 0.39 -4.05 -8.62
CA ILE A 80 0.54 -2.62 -8.33
C ILE A 80 -0.62 -2.13 -7.46
N VAL A 81 -1.86 -2.42 -7.89
CA VAL A 81 -3.07 -2.00 -7.18
C VAL A 81 -3.11 -2.57 -5.77
N PHE A 82 -2.80 -3.85 -5.60
CA PHE A 82 -2.82 -4.48 -4.29
C PHE A 82 -1.73 -3.91 -3.37
N LYS A 83 -0.52 -3.66 -3.89
CA LYS A 83 0.56 -3.01 -3.13
C LYS A 83 0.24 -1.56 -2.78
N ALA A 84 -0.47 -0.83 -3.63
CA ALA A 84 -0.94 0.52 -3.34
C ALA A 84 -1.97 0.52 -2.19
N LEU A 85 -2.93 -0.41 -2.20
CA LEU A 85 -3.88 -0.59 -1.10
C LEU A 85 -3.18 -0.98 0.22
N ILE A 86 -2.23 -1.92 0.17
CA ILE A 86 -1.43 -2.30 1.36
C ILE A 86 -0.64 -1.10 1.88
N THR A 87 -0.01 -0.32 1.00
CA THR A 87 0.76 0.87 1.38
C THR A 87 -0.13 1.92 2.04
N THR A 88 -1.32 2.17 1.46
CA THR A 88 -2.33 3.07 2.01
C THR A 88 -2.75 2.62 3.41
N HIS A 89 -3.04 1.34 3.60
CA HIS A 89 -3.39 0.79 4.91
C HIS A 89 -2.26 0.96 5.94
N ASN A 90 -1.00 0.74 5.54
CA ASN A 90 0.15 0.96 6.43
C ASN A 90 0.25 2.44 6.86
N LEU A 91 0.02 3.38 5.95
CA LEU A 91 0.00 4.81 6.28
C LEU A 91 -1.16 5.17 7.22
N MET A 92 -2.35 4.60 7.04
CA MET A 92 -3.47 4.81 7.97
C MET A 92 -3.14 4.35 9.40
N ASN A 93 -2.49 3.18 9.53
CA ASN A 93 -2.22 2.57 10.83
C ASN A 93 -0.96 3.10 11.51
N PHE A 94 0.11 3.35 10.76
CA PHE A 94 1.44 3.68 11.31
C PHE A 94 1.94 5.07 10.92
N GLY A 95 1.33 5.71 9.92
CA GLY A 95 1.62 7.08 9.55
C GLY A 95 0.88 8.10 10.40
N ASN A 96 1.06 9.36 10.03
CA ASN A 96 0.44 10.50 10.67
C ASN A 96 -1.09 10.46 10.54
N GLU A 97 -1.82 10.87 11.58
CA GLU A 97 -3.28 10.90 11.59
C GLU A 97 -3.88 11.82 10.52
N LYS A 98 -3.14 12.86 10.09
CA LYS A 98 -3.52 13.73 8.98
C LYS A 98 -3.77 12.95 7.69
N PHE A 99 -3.07 11.81 7.48
CA PHE A 99 -3.30 10.96 6.32
C PHE A 99 -4.69 10.32 6.36
N SER A 100 -5.06 9.67 7.47
CA SER A 100 -6.39 9.08 7.65
C SER A 100 -7.50 10.13 7.61
N HIS A 101 -7.26 11.29 8.24
CA HIS A 101 -8.18 12.41 8.18
C HIS A 101 -8.40 12.91 6.75
N TYR A 102 -7.32 13.09 5.98
CA TYR A 102 -7.42 13.51 4.59
C TYR A 102 -8.25 12.53 3.74
N LEU A 103 -8.01 11.22 3.87
CA LEU A 103 -8.80 10.21 3.15
C LEU A 103 -10.29 10.27 3.52
N ALA A 104 -10.58 10.47 4.82
CA ALA A 104 -11.94 10.62 5.32
C ALA A 104 -12.62 11.87 4.75
N SER A 105 -11.98 13.03 4.81
CA SER A 105 -12.59 14.30 4.41
C SER A 105 -12.75 14.46 2.89
N ASN A 106 -11.89 13.83 2.08
CA ASN A 106 -11.84 14.06 0.62
C ASN A 106 -12.47 12.95 -0.21
N ASN A 107 -13.10 11.96 0.44
CA ASN A 107 -13.81 10.85 -0.20
C ASN A 107 -13.02 10.17 -1.34
N CYS A 108 -11.73 9.88 -1.09
CA CYS A 108 -10.83 9.36 -2.10
C CYS A 108 -11.37 8.03 -2.71
N PRO A 109 -11.27 7.83 -4.04
CA PRO A 109 -11.82 6.66 -4.74
C PRO A 109 -10.94 5.41 -4.53
N LEU A 110 -10.86 4.93 -3.29
CA LEU A 110 -10.11 3.73 -2.91
C LEU A 110 -10.97 2.46 -2.99
N HIS A 111 -12.29 2.57 -3.16
CA HIS A 111 -13.18 1.44 -3.38
C HIS A 111 -13.18 1.05 -4.86
N LEU A 112 -12.81 -0.20 -5.15
CA LEU A 112 -12.61 -0.72 -6.50
C LEU A 112 -13.54 -1.92 -6.77
N PRO A 113 -14.88 -1.76 -6.78
CA PRO A 113 -15.82 -2.88 -6.87
C PRO A 113 -15.72 -3.65 -8.20
N ASN A 114 -15.25 -2.99 -9.25
CA ASN A 114 -15.18 -3.55 -10.61
C ASN A 114 -13.75 -3.91 -11.04
N PHE A 115 -12.76 -3.84 -10.14
CA PHE A 115 -11.37 -4.20 -10.49
C PHE A 115 -11.30 -5.65 -10.97
N ASN A 116 -10.69 -5.87 -12.14
CA ASN A 116 -10.58 -7.18 -12.76
C ASN A 116 -9.38 -7.27 -13.71
N ASP A 117 -8.29 -7.86 -13.23
CA ASP A 117 -7.10 -8.16 -14.03
C ASP A 117 -7.21 -9.59 -14.60
N LYS A 118 -7.30 -9.69 -15.93
CA LYS A 118 -7.47 -10.95 -16.67
C LYS A 118 -6.17 -11.49 -17.29
N THR A 119 -5.01 -10.97 -16.88
CA THR A 119 -3.70 -11.37 -17.46
C THR A 119 -3.31 -12.82 -17.16
N SER A 120 -3.77 -13.40 -16.06
CA SER A 120 -3.54 -14.80 -15.69
C SER A 120 -4.65 -15.31 -14.76
N ALA A 121 -4.73 -16.63 -14.56
CA ALA A 121 -5.65 -17.23 -13.59
C ALA A 121 -5.42 -16.68 -12.17
N GLN A 122 -4.16 -16.51 -11.77
CA GLN A 122 -3.80 -15.89 -10.50
C GLN A 122 -4.29 -14.44 -10.40
N SER A 123 -4.14 -13.64 -11.47
CA SER A 123 -4.60 -12.25 -11.52
C SER A 123 -6.12 -12.14 -11.30
N TYR A 124 -6.88 -13.09 -11.82
CA TYR A 124 -8.33 -13.15 -11.64
C TYR A 124 -8.72 -13.43 -10.18
N GLU A 125 -8.10 -14.42 -9.55
CA GLU A 125 -8.30 -14.71 -8.12
C GLU A 125 -7.90 -13.52 -7.25
N MET A 126 -6.74 -12.91 -7.54
CA MET A 126 -6.26 -11.74 -6.81
C MET A 126 -7.19 -10.52 -6.97
N SER A 127 -7.86 -10.40 -8.10
CA SER A 127 -8.86 -9.35 -8.33
C SER A 127 -10.05 -9.47 -7.37
N LEU A 128 -10.48 -10.68 -7.01
CA LEU A 128 -11.51 -10.90 -5.98
C LEU A 128 -11.06 -10.38 -4.61
N PHE A 129 -9.81 -10.63 -4.23
CA PHE A 129 -9.24 -10.13 -2.98
C PHE A 129 -9.09 -8.61 -2.99
N ILE A 130 -8.65 -8.02 -4.11
CA ILE A 130 -8.52 -6.57 -4.26
C ILE A 130 -9.87 -5.89 -4.05
N ARG A 131 -10.95 -6.38 -4.68
CA ARG A 131 -12.31 -5.85 -4.49
C ARG A 131 -12.68 -5.80 -3.00
N ARG A 132 -12.56 -6.92 -2.29
CA ARG A 132 -12.87 -7.02 -0.85
C ARG A 132 -11.98 -6.11 0.00
N TYR A 133 -10.68 -6.06 -0.29
CA TYR A 133 -9.73 -5.26 0.49
C TYR A 133 -9.92 -3.76 0.27
N SER A 134 -10.21 -3.35 -0.96
CA SER A 134 -10.55 -1.97 -1.31
C SER A 134 -11.80 -1.49 -0.59
N GLN A 135 -12.83 -2.36 -0.48
CA GLN A 135 -14.03 -2.10 0.29
C GLN A 135 -13.72 -1.93 1.78
N TYR A 136 -12.88 -2.80 2.35
CA TYR A 136 -12.44 -2.67 3.75
C TYR A 136 -11.74 -1.31 4.01
N ILE A 137 -10.84 -0.88 3.13
CA ILE A 137 -10.16 0.42 3.29
C ILE A 137 -11.15 1.59 3.19
N SER A 138 -12.12 1.50 2.28
CA SER A 138 -13.21 2.47 2.18
C SER A 138 -14.04 2.53 3.45
N GLU A 139 -14.41 1.38 4.02
CA GLU A 139 -15.20 1.30 5.25
C GLU A 139 -14.43 1.81 6.47
N LYS A 140 -13.12 1.51 6.56
CA LYS A 140 -12.24 2.05 7.61
C LYS A 140 -12.18 3.58 7.53
N THR A 141 -12.14 4.13 6.31
CA THR A 141 -12.16 5.58 6.07
C THR A 141 -13.51 6.21 6.44
N ALA A 142 -14.62 5.55 6.09
CA ALA A 142 -15.97 5.98 6.48
C ALA A 142 -16.17 5.94 8.01
N SER A 143 -15.67 4.90 8.68
CA SER A 143 -15.69 4.78 10.14
C SER A 143 -14.92 5.94 10.80
N TYR A 144 -13.74 6.28 10.28
CA TYR A 144 -12.97 7.43 10.77
C TYR A 144 -13.72 8.75 10.55
N ARG A 145 -14.38 8.92 9.40
CA ARG A 145 -15.21 10.10 9.11
C ARG A 145 -16.37 10.25 10.11
N ALA A 146 -17.05 9.15 10.42
CA ALA A 146 -18.21 9.17 11.32
C ALA A 146 -17.81 9.43 12.78
N MET A 147 -16.68 8.88 13.21
CA MET A 147 -16.29 8.86 14.63
C MET A 147 -15.20 9.87 15.00
N ALA A 148 -14.53 10.47 14.00
CA ALA A 148 -13.38 11.36 14.17
C ALA A 148 -12.17 10.74 14.92
N PHE A 149 -12.12 9.41 15.07
CA PHE A 149 -10.97 8.68 15.59
C PHE A 149 -10.83 7.29 14.94
N ASP A 150 -9.62 6.72 14.98
CA ASP A 150 -9.35 5.36 14.48
C ASP A 150 -9.48 4.34 15.61
N PHE A 151 -10.46 3.44 15.53
CA PHE A 151 -10.65 2.33 16.48
C PHE A 151 -9.40 1.48 16.70
N CYS A 152 -8.53 1.35 15.68
CA CYS A 152 -7.28 0.59 15.80
C CYS A 152 -6.22 1.31 16.67
N LYS A 153 -6.41 2.60 16.96
CA LYS A 153 -5.46 3.45 17.71
C LYS A 153 -5.98 3.89 19.09
N VAL A 154 -7.24 3.60 19.43
CA VAL A 154 -7.82 4.00 20.72
C VAL A 154 -7.13 3.24 21.86
N LYS A 155 -6.56 3.98 22.82
CA LYS A 155 -6.05 3.42 24.08
C LYS A 155 -7.25 3.01 24.95
N ARG A 156 -7.46 1.70 25.15
CA ARG A 156 -8.40 1.21 26.15
C ARG A 156 -7.75 1.28 27.54
N GLY A 157 -8.40 1.94 28.49
CA GLY A 157 -7.94 1.99 29.88
C GLY A 157 -7.80 0.58 30.48
N GLY A 158 -6.66 0.31 31.11
CA GLY A 158 -6.46 -0.80 32.05
C GLY A 158 -6.24 -2.21 31.50
N LEU A 159 -6.44 -2.46 30.20
CA LEU A 159 -6.10 -3.75 29.58
C LEU A 159 -5.08 -3.50 28.48
N GLU A 160 -3.80 -3.75 28.80
CA GLU A 160 -2.68 -3.79 27.86
C GLU A 160 -2.83 -4.99 26.90
N ARG A 161 -3.95 -5.07 26.19
CA ARG A 161 -4.07 -5.81 24.94
C ARG A 161 -4.10 -4.76 23.85
N SER A 162 -2.92 -4.18 23.60
CA SER A 162 -2.65 -3.52 22.33
C SER A 162 -3.21 -4.44 21.24
N TYR A 163 -4.20 -3.97 20.48
CA TYR A 163 -4.59 -4.66 19.25
C TYR A 163 -3.35 -4.59 18.36
N LYS A 164 -2.49 -5.61 18.46
CA LYS A 164 -1.30 -5.75 17.63
C LYS A 164 -1.82 -5.75 16.19
N THR A 165 -1.72 -4.60 15.53
CA THR A 165 -2.03 -4.48 14.11
C THR A 165 -1.03 -5.40 13.42
N TYR A 166 -1.51 -6.57 13.00
CA TYR A 166 -0.67 -7.58 12.40
C TYR A 166 -0.07 -7.03 11.12
N ARG A 167 1.26 -7.01 11.04
CA ARG A 167 1.94 -6.65 9.80
C ARG A 167 1.64 -7.73 8.77
N LEU A 168 0.90 -7.39 7.71
CA LEU A 168 0.61 -8.31 6.62
C LEU A 168 1.90 -8.64 5.87
N LYS A 169 2.52 -9.78 6.21
CA LYS A 169 3.58 -10.37 5.38
C LYS A 169 2.92 -11.20 4.30
N VAL A 170 2.81 -10.65 3.09
CA VAL A 170 2.44 -11.41 1.89
C VAL A 170 3.66 -12.25 1.50
N SER A 171 3.63 -13.55 1.80
CA SER A 171 4.67 -14.50 1.40
C SER A 171 4.16 -15.37 0.26
N ALA A 172 4.76 -15.22 -0.92
CA ALA A 172 4.55 -16.13 -2.04
C ALA A 172 5.25 -17.47 -1.76
N ASN A 173 4.51 -18.58 -1.62
CA ASN A 173 5.09 -19.91 -1.54
C ASN A 173 5.11 -20.56 -2.93
N LYS A 174 6.31 -20.78 -3.48
CA LYS A 174 6.52 -21.30 -4.85
C LYS A 174 6.29 -22.82 -5.01
N ARG A 175 5.84 -23.55 -3.98
CA ARG A 175 5.84 -25.04 -3.97
C ARG A 175 4.47 -25.73 -4.02
N SER A 176 3.37 -25.02 -4.14
CA SER A 176 2.05 -25.66 -4.28
C SER A 176 1.24 -24.88 -5.31
N SER A 177 0.57 -25.60 -6.22
CA SER A 177 -0.38 -25.03 -7.19
C SER A 177 -1.55 -24.29 -6.53
N SER A 178 -1.64 -24.33 -5.20
CA SER A 178 -2.48 -23.45 -4.38
C SER A 178 -1.61 -22.36 -3.78
N PHE A 179 -1.70 -21.14 -4.31
CA PHE A 179 -1.11 -19.94 -3.71
C PHE A 179 -1.91 -19.56 -2.45
N ILE A 180 -1.75 -20.34 -1.38
CA ILE A 180 -2.35 -20.02 -0.09
C ILE A 180 -1.67 -18.74 0.42
N LEU A 181 -2.46 -17.67 0.57
CA LEU A 181 -2.09 -16.48 1.34
C LEU A 181 -1.86 -16.90 2.80
N LEU A 182 -0.66 -17.39 3.09
CA LEU A 182 -0.24 -17.67 4.45
C LEU A 182 0.08 -16.34 5.14
N PHE A 183 -0.92 -15.79 5.82
CA PHE A 183 -0.77 -14.71 6.79
C PHE A 183 0.12 -15.19 7.94
N LYS A 184 1.44 -15.07 7.79
CA LYS A 184 2.37 -15.48 8.84
C LYS A 184 2.31 -14.45 9.97
N LYS A 185 1.66 -14.82 11.07
CA LYS A 185 1.61 -14.07 12.34
C LYS A 185 3.04 -13.80 12.81
N GLN A 186 3.43 -12.54 12.98
CA GLN A 186 4.64 -12.23 13.72
C GLN A 186 4.36 -11.05 14.65
N SER A 187 4.38 -11.34 15.95
CA SER A 187 4.37 -10.34 17.01
C SER A 187 5.63 -9.47 16.90
N ILE A 188 5.45 -8.16 16.98
CA ILE A 188 6.54 -7.24 17.29
C ILE A 188 6.48 -7.07 18.81
N CYS A 189 7.58 -7.40 19.49
CA CYS A 189 7.82 -7.02 20.88
C CYS A 189 8.36 -5.59 20.89
#